data_AF-A0A968GGL4-F1
#
_entry.id   AF-A0A968GGL4-F1
#
_cell.length_a   1.000
_cell.length_b   1.000
_cell.length_c   1.000
_cell.angle_alpha   90.00
_cell.angle_beta   90.00
_cell.angle_gamma   90.00
#
_symmetry.space_group_name_H-M   'P 1'
#
loop_
_entity.id
_entity.type
_entity.pdbx_description
1 polymer ?
#
loop_
_entity_poly.entity_id
_entity_poly.type
_entity_poly.pdbx_seq_one_letter_code
_entity_poly.pdbx_strand_id
1 'polypeptide(L)'
;MKYRQPIIVLSLLLFLVAVALTGFLLYQRNQTGLPLIVSGGNSGLNINPSLPVIEEDKVDENINITIDEEGLNQEFVIDVSEVPESTIEEVDSVDPSAILEEVTPLKRELQNTREYKIRSGDTVSGITVKEWGNVVLWPDLYVNNQWIYDDPDLILPGEIVTVFDKLGMGRSELSAEEVKLLSEAYIKVYTLYAQLGSKRNASKWYTLGLALRVEPRFFEIYADRIDPRDIEMVRSLNQQANALR
;
A
#
# COMPACT_ATOMS: atom_id res chain seq x y z
N MET A 1 58.91 -7.13 17.31
CA MET A 1 57.59 -7.78 17.22
C MET A 1 57.07 -8.11 18.62
N LYS A 2 56.18 -7.30 19.21
CA LYS A 2 55.47 -7.66 20.48
C LYS A 2 54.33 -6.70 20.89
N TYR A 3 53.38 -6.36 20.00
CA TYR A 3 52.19 -5.56 20.41
C TYR A 3 50.93 -5.85 19.55
N ARG A 4 50.59 -7.13 19.32
CA ARG A 4 49.31 -7.49 18.66
C ARG A 4 48.26 -8.16 19.57
N GLN A 5 48.60 -8.42 20.83
CA GLN A 5 47.65 -9.03 21.77
C GLN A 5 46.63 -8.09 22.47
N PRO A 6 46.84 -6.76 22.66
CA PRO A 6 45.87 -5.97 23.42
C PRO A 6 44.56 -5.72 22.66
N ILE A 7 44.60 -5.70 21.32
CA ILE A 7 43.41 -5.41 20.50
C ILE A 7 42.40 -6.55 20.56
N ILE A 8 42.86 -7.81 20.53
CA ILE A 8 41.98 -8.98 20.58
C ILE A 8 41.27 -9.07 21.94
N VAL A 9 42.00 -8.78 23.03
CA VAL A 9 41.44 -8.78 24.39
C VAL A 9 40.39 -7.67 24.55
N LEU A 10 40.64 -6.48 23.99
CA LEU A 10 39.69 -5.37 24.06
C LEU A 10 38.40 -5.65 23.27
N SER A 11 38.52 -6.23 22.06
CA SER A 11 37.35 -6.61 21.26
C SER A 11 36.50 -7.69 21.93
N LEU A 12 37.15 -8.67 22.57
CA LEU A 12 36.45 -9.72 23.30
C LEU A 12 35.75 -9.17 24.55
N LEU A 13 36.38 -8.24 25.26
CA LEU A 13 35.79 -7.57 26.41
C LEU A 13 34.55 -6.75 26.01
N LEU A 14 34.64 -5.96 24.93
CA LEU A 14 33.51 -5.18 24.42
C LEU A 14 32.35 -6.06 23.98
N PHE A 15 32.63 -7.20 23.34
CA PHE A 15 31.61 -8.16 22.96
C PHE A 15 30.89 -8.75 24.18
N LEU A 16 31.63 -9.14 25.22
CA LEU A 16 31.04 -9.67 26.45
C LEU A 16 30.18 -8.63 27.19
N VAL A 17 30.60 -7.36 27.20
CA VAL A 17 29.80 -6.26 27.77
C VAL A 17 28.50 -6.06 26.98
N ALA A 18 28.54 -6.09 25.65
CA ALA A 18 27.36 -5.95 24.81
C ALA A 18 26.35 -7.09 25.02
N VAL A 19 26.84 -8.34 25.12
CA VAL A 19 25.99 -9.51 25.41
C VAL A 19 25.38 -9.42 26.81
N ALA A 20 26.16 -9.00 27.81
CA ALA A 20 25.68 -8.82 29.18
C ALA A 20 24.61 -7.71 29.28
N LEU A 21 24.82 -6.57 28.60
CA LEU A 21 23.83 -5.49 28.55
C LEU A 21 22.52 -5.96 27.90
N THR A 22 22.62 -6.67 26.79
CA THR A 22 21.44 -7.17 26.05
C THR A 22 20.67 -8.20 26.89
N GLY A 23 21.38 -9.10 27.56
CA GLY A 23 20.78 -10.05 28.50
C GLY A 23 20.12 -9.36 29.70
N PHE A 24 20.76 -8.33 30.27
CA PHE A 24 20.22 -7.58 31.39
C PHE A 24 18.94 -6.81 31.02
N LEU A 25 18.90 -6.19 29.84
CA LEU A 25 17.70 -5.50 29.34
C LEU A 25 16.54 -6.47 29.09
N LEU A 26 16.81 -7.67 28.54
CA LEU A 26 15.80 -8.71 28.37
C LEU A 26 15.32 -9.28 29.71
N TYR A 27 16.20 -9.39 30.70
CA TYR A 27 15.87 -9.83 32.05
C TYR A 27 14.98 -8.82 32.80
N GLN A 28 15.32 -7.54 32.74
CA GLN A 28 14.50 -6.44 33.27
C GLN A 28 13.09 -6.40 32.64
N ARG A 29 13.00 -6.67 31.33
CA ARG A 29 11.72 -6.75 30.60
C ARG A 29 10.79 -7.85 31.14
N ASN A 30 11.35 -8.98 31.58
CA ASN A 30 10.54 -10.12 32.03
C ASN A 30 10.08 -9.99 33.49
N GLN A 31 10.83 -9.26 34.32
CA GLN A 31 10.53 -9.08 35.75
C GLN A 31 9.47 -8.00 36.02
N THR A 32 9.34 -7.00 35.15
CA THR A 32 8.52 -5.82 35.48
C THR A 32 7.04 -5.97 35.18
N GLY A 33 6.59 -6.97 34.42
CA GLY A 33 5.17 -7.25 34.19
C GLY A 33 4.33 -6.05 33.69
N LEU A 34 4.99 -5.01 33.19
CA LEU A 34 4.34 -3.76 32.80
C LEU A 34 3.64 -3.95 31.46
N PRO A 35 2.32 -3.75 31.37
CA PRO A 35 1.65 -3.70 30.07
C PRO A 35 2.18 -2.52 29.26
N LEU A 36 2.21 -2.70 27.94
CA LEU A 36 2.54 -1.63 26.99
C LEU A 36 1.58 -0.45 27.18
N ILE A 37 2.02 0.57 27.93
CA ILE A 37 1.50 1.92 27.71
C ILE A 37 2.12 2.34 26.38
N VAL A 38 1.31 2.27 25.32
CA VAL A 38 1.54 3.04 24.10
C VAL A 38 1.60 4.49 24.54
N SER A 39 2.81 4.98 24.78
CA SER A 39 3.09 6.39 24.97
C SER A 39 2.85 7.06 23.63
N GLY A 40 1.60 7.52 23.45
CA GLY A 40 1.27 8.58 22.53
C GLY A 40 2.01 9.83 22.98
N GLY A 41 3.26 9.96 22.52
CA GLY A 41 4.06 11.15 22.70
C GLY A 41 3.42 12.30 21.94
N ASN A 42 2.57 13.05 22.65
CA ASN A 42 2.19 14.41 22.33
C ASN A 42 3.44 15.29 22.48
N SER A 43 4.30 15.30 21.47
CA SER A 43 5.34 16.31 21.35
C SER A 43 4.68 17.60 20.88
N GLY A 44 4.29 18.42 21.86
CA GLY A 44 4.11 19.84 21.65
C GLY A 44 5.44 20.46 21.23
N LEU A 45 5.72 20.42 19.94
CA LEU A 45 6.54 21.45 19.29
C LEU A 45 5.56 22.53 18.87
N ASN A 46 5.52 23.58 19.70
CA ASN A 46 4.95 24.87 19.37
C ASN A 46 5.78 25.48 18.24
N ILE A 47 5.49 25.10 17.01
CA ILE A 47 5.88 25.84 15.83
C ILE A 47 4.68 26.72 15.53
N ASN A 48 4.87 28.02 15.70
CA ASN A 48 3.94 29.06 15.30
C ASN A 48 4.19 29.36 13.82
N PRO A 49 3.41 28.81 12.86
CA PRO A 49 3.27 29.45 11.57
C PRO A 49 2.30 30.60 11.77
N SER A 50 2.79 31.83 11.66
CA SER A 50 1.92 32.98 11.42
C SER A 50 1.09 32.69 10.17
N LEU A 51 -0.17 32.31 10.37
CA LEU A 51 -1.17 32.26 9.32
C LEU A 51 -1.40 33.69 8.81
N PRO A 52 -1.58 33.88 7.49
CA PRO A 52 -2.09 35.13 6.98
C PRO A 52 -3.49 35.37 7.56
N VAL A 53 -3.68 36.56 8.11
CA VAL A 53 -4.98 37.10 8.53
C VAL A 53 -5.88 37.12 7.29
N ILE A 54 -6.91 36.29 7.30
CA ILE A 54 -8.06 36.45 6.41
C ILE A 54 -9.05 37.29 7.21
N GLU A 55 -9.21 38.55 6.82
CA GLU A 55 -10.30 39.39 7.28
C GLU A 55 -11.62 38.74 6.82
N GLU A 56 -12.48 38.42 7.78
CA GLU A 56 -13.88 38.10 7.51
C GLU A 56 -14.58 39.37 7.06
N ASP A 57 -14.66 39.55 5.74
CA ASP A 57 -15.51 40.58 5.16
C ASP A 57 -16.94 40.06 5.08
N LYS A 58 -17.85 40.79 5.73
CA LYS A 58 -19.29 40.56 5.67
C LYS A 58 -19.78 41.01 4.31
N VAL A 59 -20.32 40.10 3.51
CA VAL A 59 -21.14 40.47 2.36
C VAL A 59 -22.44 39.66 2.40
N ASP A 60 -23.48 40.35 2.87
CA ASP A 60 -24.86 40.10 2.49
C ASP A 60 -24.97 40.29 0.97
N GLU A 61 -25.49 39.31 0.22
CA GLU A 61 -26.29 39.62 -0.97
C GLU A 61 -27.08 38.40 -1.48
N ASN A 62 -28.39 38.61 -1.62
CA ASN A 62 -29.34 37.71 -2.22
C ASN A 62 -29.02 37.51 -3.71
N ILE A 63 -28.74 36.27 -4.12
CA ILE A 63 -28.62 35.93 -5.55
C ILE A 63 -30.04 35.68 -6.09
N ASN A 64 -30.58 36.69 -6.78
CA ASN A 64 -31.74 36.53 -7.65
C ASN A 64 -31.26 35.92 -8.98
N ILE A 65 -31.64 34.67 -9.24
CA ILE A 65 -31.40 34.01 -10.53
C ILE A 65 -32.47 34.50 -11.50
N THR A 66 -32.10 35.41 -12.41
CA THR A 66 -32.90 35.76 -13.59
C THR A 66 -32.38 34.89 -14.73
N ILE A 67 -33.25 34.09 -15.33
CA ILE A 67 -32.96 33.28 -16.51
C ILE A 67 -33.35 34.13 -17.72
N ASP A 68 -32.36 34.61 -18.46
CA ASP A 68 -32.57 35.27 -19.74
C ASP A 68 -32.69 34.20 -20.83
N GLU A 69 -33.90 34.02 -21.38
CA GLU A 69 -34.17 33.26 -22.60
C GLU A 69 -33.87 34.11 -23.84
N GLU A 70 -32.60 34.21 -24.25
CA GLU A 70 -32.25 34.59 -25.62
C GLU A 70 -31.02 33.81 -26.08
N GLY A 71 -31.20 32.86 -27.00
CA GLY A 71 -30.07 32.16 -27.61
C GLY A 71 -30.34 30.77 -28.19
N LEU A 72 -31.55 30.45 -28.65
CA LEU A 72 -31.80 29.29 -29.50
C LEU A 72 -32.12 29.81 -30.89
N ASN A 73 -31.16 29.69 -31.81
CA ASN A 73 -31.32 29.54 -33.26
C ASN A 73 -29.93 29.51 -33.93
N GLN A 74 -29.27 28.35 -33.91
CA GLN A 74 -28.29 28.02 -34.95
C GLN A 74 -28.71 26.71 -35.61
N GLU A 75 -29.33 26.87 -36.76
CA GLU A 75 -29.71 25.84 -37.71
C GLU A 75 -28.43 25.33 -38.39
N PHE A 76 -27.97 24.13 -37.98
CA PHE A 76 -26.80 23.50 -38.57
C PHE A 76 -27.24 22.71 -39.80
N VAL A 77 -27.19 23.35 -40.96
CA VAL A 77 -27.42 22.71 -42.27
C VAL A 77 -26.16 21.92 -42.63
N ILE A 78 -26.22 20.59 -42.49
CA ILE A 78 -25.19 19.69 -43.02
C ILE A 78 -25.57 19.37 -44.47
N ASP A 79 -24.82 19.93 -45.40
CA ASP A 79 -24.85 19.60 -46.81
C ASP A 79 -24.23 18.21 -47.01
N VAL A 80 -25.07 17.22 -47.32
CA VAL A 80 -24.67 15.84 -47.61
C VAL A 80 -24.74 15.63 -49.12
N SER A 81 -23.73 16.12 -49.82
CA SER A 81 -23.48 15.79 -51.21
C SER A 81 -21.99 15.50 -51.41
N GLU A 82 -21.70 14.36 -52.04
CA GLU A 82 -20.37 13.84 -52.42
C GLU A 82 -19.58 13.09 -51.33
N VAL A 83 -19.95 11.83 -51.13
CA VAL A 83 -18.97 10.78 -50.79
C VAL A 83 -18.83 9.87 -52.01
N PRO A 84 -17.61 9.72 -52.58
CA PRO A 84 -17.39 8.87 -53.74
C PRO A 84 -17.59 7.40 -53.42
N GLU A 85 -18.38 6.76 -54.26
CA GLU A 85 -18.65 5.33 -54.32
C GLU A 85 -17.38 4.58 -54.75
N SER A 86 -16.59 4.10 -53.79
CA SER A 86 -15.49 3.16 -54.03
C SER A 86 -15.68 1.89 -53.22
N THR A 87 -16.11 0.85 -53.92
CA THR A 87 -15.72 -0.56 -53.76
C THR A 87 -15.61 -1.07 -52.33
N ILE A 88 -16.73 -1.51 -51.77
CA ILE A 88 -16.75 -2.46 -50.67
C ILE A 88 -16.64 -3.85 -51.31
N GLU A 89 -15.44 -4.44 -51.26
CA GLU A 89 -15.28 -5.87 -51.51
C GLU A 89 -16.03 -6.65 -50.43
N GLU A 90 -16.74 -7.67 -50.88
CA GLU A 90 -17.50 -8.65 -50.13
C GLU A 90 -16.57 -9.42 -49.18
N VAL A 91 -16.39 -8.89 -47.97
CA VAL A 91 -15.72 -9.60 -46.88
C VAL A 91 -16.73 -10.58 -46.30
N ASP A 92 -16.54 -11.84 -46.67
CA ASP A 92 -17.17 -13.01 -46.08
C ASP A 92 -17.33 -12.89 -44.57
N SER A 93 -18.51 -13.27 -44.11
CA SER A 93 -18.98 -13.42 -42.74
C SER A 93 -17.87 -13.76 -41.72
N VAL A 94 -17.37 -12.74 -41.02
CA VAL A 94 -16.72 -12.93 -39.71
C VAL A 94 -17.79 -12.63 -38.67
N ASP A 95 -18.24 -13.69 -37.99
CA ASP A 95 -19.16 -13.65 -36.86
C ASP A 95 -18.67 -12.63 -35.81
N PRO A 96 -19.41 -11.53 -35.56
CA PRO A 96 -19.04 -10.53 -34.55
C PRO A 96 -19.11 -11.07 -33.11
N SER A 97 -19.52 -12.32 -32.91
CA SER A 97 -19.73 -12.92 -31.58
C SER A 97 -18.48 -13.57 -30.99
N ALA A 98 -17.36 -13.63 -31.72
CA ALA A 98 -16.10 -14.15 -31.19
C ALA A 98 -15.20 -12.98 -30.75
N ILE A 99 -14.70 -13.05 -29.51
CA ILE A 99 -13.86 -12.05 -28.81
C ILE A 99 -14.67 -10.99 -28.03
N LEU A 100 -15.59 -11.46 -27.19
CA LEU A 100 -15.58 -10.98 -25.82
C LEU A 100 -14.54 -11.82 -25.08
N GLU A 101 -13.28 -11.36 -25.04
CA GLU A 101 -12.37 -11.82 -23.99
C GLU A 101 -12.98 -11.37 -22.67
N GLU A 102 -13.77 -12.26 -22.06
CA GLU A 102 -14.21 -12.15 -20.70
C GLU A 102 -12.94 -11.98 -19.85
N VAL A 103 -12.70 -10.74 -19.43
CA VAL A 103 -11.61 -10.36 -18.53
C VAL A 103 -11.90 -11.06 -17.21
N THR A 104 -11.54 -12.34 -17.12
CA THR A 104 -11.75 -13.15 -15.94
C THR A 104 -10.96 -12.46 -14.83
N PRO A 105 -11.59 -12.10 -13.69
CA PRO A 105 -10.89 -11.46 -12.59
C PRO A 105 -9.68 -12.32 -12.24
N LEU A 106 -8.50 -11.69 -12.13
CA LEU A 106 -7.23 -12.32 -11.80
C LEU A 106 -7.32 -12.92 -10.38
N LYS A 107 -7.96 -14.07 -10.24
CA LYS A 107 -8.22 -14.75 -8.98
C LYS A 107 -7.54 -16.11 -9.03
N ARG A 108 -6.48 -16.24 -8.23
CA ARG A 108 -5.75 -17.51 -8.10
C ARG A 108 -6.54 -18.50 -7.26
N GLU A 109 -6.46 -19.78 -7.61
CA GLU A 109 -6.93 -20.84 -6.72
C GLU A 109 -5.93 -21.02 -5.56
N LEU A 110 -6.45 -21.10 -4.33
CA LEU A 110 -5.65 -21.27 -3.13
C LEU A 110 -5.35 -22.75 -2.93
N GLN A 111 -4.06 -23.09 -2.82
CA GLN A 111 -3.57 -24.45 -2.64
C GLN A 111 -3.00 -24.65 -1.22
N ASN A 112 -3.02 -25.91 -0.76
CA ASN A 112 -2.52 -26.32 0.56
C ASN A 112 -3.03 -25.44 1.72
N THR A 113 -4.34 -25.24 1.74
CA THR A 113 -4.99 -24.40 2.75
C THR A 113 -5.00 -25.08 4.12
N ARG A 114 -4.82 -24.27 5.17
CA ARG A 114 -4.98 -24.68 6.56
C ARG A 114 -5.51 -23.52 7.39
N GLU A 115 -6.19 -23.85 8.47
CA GLU A 115 -6.65 -22.85 9.42
C GLU A 115 -5.53 -22.37 10.35
N TYR A 116 -5.58 -21.08 10.69
CA TYR A 116 -4.73 -20.45 11.69
C TYR A 116 -5.61 -19.63 12.63
N LYS A 117 -5.50 -19.90 13.93
CA LYS A 117 -6.18 -19.13 14.97
C LYS A 117 -5.33 -17.94 15.40
N ILE A 118 -5.83 -16.74 15.15
CA ILE A 118 -5.17 -15.48 15.50
C ILE A 118 -4.94 -15.41 17.02
N ARG A 119 -3.73 -15.03 17.41
CA ARG A 119 -3.31 -14.88 18.81
C ARG A 119 -3.21 -13.41 19.19
N SER A 120 -3.26 -13.13 20.48
CA SER A 120 -3.03 -11.77 20.99
C SER A 120 -1.65 -11.25 20.55
N GLY A 121 -1.64 -10.09 19.90
CA GLY A 121 -0.44 -9.45 19.38
C GLY A 121 -0.02 -9.90 17.99
N ASP A 122 -0.75 -10.82 17.35
CA ASP A 122 -0.54 -11.11 15.93
C ASP A 122 -0.91 -9.88 15.09
N THR A 123 -0.19 -9.68 13.99
CA THR A 123 -0.54 -8.78 12.90
C THR A 123 -0.55 -9.58 11.60
N VAL A 124 -1.24 -9.12 10.55
CA VAL A 124 -1.27 -9.83 9.26
C VAL A 124 0.15 -10.01 8.70
N SER A 125 0.96 -8.93 8.77
CA SER A 125 2.36 -8.97 8.39
C SER A 125 3.19 -9.92 9.26
N GLY A 126 2.97 -9.93 10.58
CA GLY A 126 3.61 -10.86 11.51
C GLY A 126 3.28 -12.33 11.22
N ILE A 127 2.03 -12.63 10.89
CA ILE A 127 1.60 -13.96 10.46
C ILE A 127 2.33 -14.36 9.18
N THR A 128 2.41 -13.49 8.17
CA THR A 128 3.15 -13.83 6.94
C THR A 128 4.65 -14.02 7.15
N VAL A 129 5.29 -13.26 8.05
CA VAL A 129 6.69 -13.52 8.40
C VAL A 129 6.83 -14.89 9.05
N LYS A 130 5.94 -15.22 10.00
CA LYS A 130 5.96 -16.49 10.71
C LYS A 130 5.70 -17.69 9.78
N GLU A 131 4.74 -17.56 8.87
CA GLU A 131 4.26 -18.67 8.04
C GLU A 131 5.03 -18.80 6.72
N TRP A 132 5.45 -17.68 6.14
CA TRP A 132 6.03 -17.63 4.79
C TRP A 132 7.47 -17.12 4.75
N GLY A 133 7.98 -16.61 5.87
CA GLY A 133 9.32 -16.04 5.99
C GLY A 133 9.49 -14.71 5.26
N ASN A 134 8.40 -14.11 4.74
CA ASN A 134 8.48 -12.93 3.88
C ASN A 134 7.34 -11.95 4.19
N VAL A 135 7.72 -10.82 4.78
CA VAL A 135 6.78 -9.73 5.10
C VAL A 135 6.14 -9.14 3.85
N VAL A 136 6.82 -9.15 2.70
CA VAL A 136 6.33 -8.50 1.46
C VAL A 136 5.07 -9.17 0.91
N LEU A 137 4.75 -10.38 1.36
CA LEU A 137 3.59 -11.15 0.90
C LEU A 137 2.33 -10.86 1.72
N TRP A 138 2.41 -10.01 2.75
CA TRP A 138 1.27 -9.76 3.64
C TRP A 138 -0.03 -9.31 2.96
N PRO A 139 -0.04 -8.51 1.87
CA PRO A 139 -1.29 -8.14 1.21
C PRO A 139 -1.97 -9.31 0.51
N ASP A 140 -1.20 -10.29 0.03
CA ASP A 140 -1.77 -11.50 -0.56
C ASP A 140 -2.50 -12.32 0.51
N LEU A 141 -1.96 -12.43 1.73
CA LEU A 141 -2.70 -13.02 2.85
C LEU A 141 -3.98 -12.21 3.13
N TYR A 142 -3.85 -10.89 3.23
CA TYR A 142 -4.95 -9.95 3.49
C TYR A 142 -6.14 -10.14 2.56
N VAL A 143 -5.89 -9.98 1.26
CA VAL A 143 -6.95 -9.90 0.25
C VAL A 143 -7.67 -11.23 0.08
N ASN A 144 -6.99 -12.36 0.25
CA ASN A 144 -7.57 -13.68 0.07
C ASN A 144 -8.40 -14.17 1.26
N ASN A 145 -8.17 -13.64 2.47
CA ASN A 145 -8.95 -13.98 3.65
C ASN A 145 -10.24 -13.17 3.79
N GLN A 146 -10.46 -12.15 2.96
CA GLN A 146 -11.68 -11.34 2.92
C GLN A 146 -12.13 -10.90 4.33
N TRP A 147 -11.20 -10.33 5.10
CA TRP A 147 -11.50 -9.84 6.44
C TRP A 147 -12.71 -8.89 6.44
N ILE A 148 -13.53 -8.98 7.49
CA ILE A 148 -14.79 -8.21 7.63
C ILE A 148 -14.49 -6.73 7.88
N TYR A 149 -13.30 -6.39 8.37
CA TYR A 149 -12.92 -5.03 8.71
C TYR A 149 -12.27 -4.32 7.53
N ASP A 150 -12.61 -3.05 7.36
CA ASP A 150 -11.98 -2.18 6.36
C ASP A 150 -10.58 -1.72 6.79
N ASP A 151 -10.19 -1.93 8.06
CA ASP A 151 -8.86 -1.61 8.57
C ASP A 151 -7.93 -2.84 8.53
N PRO A 152 -6.91 -2.85 7.66
CA PRO A 152 -6.01 -4.00 7.55
C PRO A 152 -5.16 -4.27 8.79
N ASP A 153 -5.02 -3.29 9.68
CA ASP A 153 -4.33 -3.45 10.96
C ASP A 153 -5.26 -4.04 12.05
N LEU A 154 -6.57 -4.18 11.79
CA LEU A 154 -7.56 -4.69 12.73
C LEU A 154 -7.80 -6.19 12.49
N ILE A 155 -7.13 -7.03 13.28
CA ILE A 155 -7.42 -8.46 13.40
C ILE A 155 -7.63 -8.82 14.88
N LEU A 156 -8.60 -9.68 15.17
CA LEU A 156 -8.98 -9.98 16.56
C LEU A 156 -8.45 -11.35 17.03
N PRO A 157 -7.92 -11.43 18.26
CA PRO A 157 -7.54 -12.71 18.83
C PRO A 157 -8.71 -13.70 18.88
N GLY A 158 -8.47 -14.92 18.42
CA GLY A 158 -9.47 -15.98 18.37
C GLY A 158 -10.12 -16.16 17.00
N GLU A 159 -10.02 -15.19 16.10
CA GLU A 159 -10.47 -15.33 14.71
C GLU A 159 -9.69 -16.43 13.99
N ILE A 160 -10.34 -17.08 13.03
CA ILE A 160 -9.76 -18.12 12.18
C ILE A 160 -9.51 -17.54 10.80
N VAL A 161 -8.29 -17.73 10.29
CA VAL A 161 -7.89 -17.32 8.94
C VAL A 161 -7.33 -18.52 8.19
N THR A 162 -7.45 -18.50 6.87
CA THR A 162 -6.85 -19.48 5.98
C THR A 162 -5.44 -19.05 5.61
N VAL A 163 -4.46 -19.87 5.99
CA VAL A 163 -3.10 -19.83 5.48
C VAL A 163 -2.99 -20.82 4.33
N PHE A 164 -2.28 -20.45 3.28
CA PHE A 164 -2.17 -21.22 2.04
C PHE A 164 -0.77 -21.08 1.44
N ASP A 165 -0.54 -21.72 0.30
CA ASP A 165 0.72 -21.58 -0.43
C ASP A 165 0.96 -20.14 -0.84
N LYS A 166 2.13 -19.64 -0.40
CA LYS A 166 2.62 -18.31 -0.72
C LYS A 166 2.94 -18.19 -2.22
N LEU A 167 2.96 -16.96 -2.72
CA LEU A 167 3.50 -16.68 -4.05
C LEU A 167 5.01 -16.98 -4.09
N GLY A 168 5.51 -17.46 -5.23
CA GLY A 168 6.93 -17.79 -5.43
C GLY A 168 7.39 -19.09 -4.77
N MET A 169 6.49 -20.05 -4.50
CA MET A 169 6.86 -21.34 -3.93
C MET A 169 7.98 -22.04 -4.72
N GLY A 170 9.03 -22.45 -4.01
CA GLY A 170 10.18 -23.16 -4.57
C GLY A 170 11.12 -22.33 -5.45
N ARG A 171 10.89 -21.02 -5.59
CA ARG A 171 11.68 -20.12 -6.43
C ARG A 171 12.23 -18.95 -5.63
N SER A 172 13.32 -18.35 -6.12
CA SER A 172 13.89 -17.13 -5.53
C SER A 172 13.11 -15.88 -5.92
N GLU A 173 12.35 -15.93 -7.02
CA GLU A 173 11.68 -14.79 -7.64
C GLU A 173 10.24 -15.14 -8.02
N LEU A 174 9.37 -14.12 -7.99
CA LEU A 174 7.97 -14.20 -8.41
C LEU A 174 7.90 -14.21 -9.95
N SER A 175 6.94 -14.95 -10.52
CA SER A 175 6.60 -14.80 -11.95
C SER A 175 5.96 -13.43 -12.21
N ALA A 176 5.92 -13.00 -13.48
CA ALA A 176 5.25 -11.76 -13.86
C ALA A 176 3.77 -11.73 -13.44
N GLU A 177 3.07 -12.86 -13.53
CA GLU A 177 1.69 -13.00 -13.07
C GLU A 177 1.56 -12.87 -11.55
N GLU A 178 2.48 -13.49 -10.79
CA GLU A 178 2.51 -13.37 -9.33
C GLU A 178 2.86 -11.94 -8.88
N VAL A 179 3.77 -11.26 -9.59
CA VAL A 179 4.07 -9.84 -9.37
C VAL A 179 2.83 -8.99 -9.61
N LYS A 180 2.08 -9.25 -10.69
CA LYS A 180 0.83 -8.55 -10.99
C LYS A 180 -0.23 -8.80 -9.91
N LEU A 181 -0.46 -10.05 -9.52
CA LEU A 181 -1.37 -10.44 -8.44
C LEU A 181 -1.04 -9.73 -7.12
N LEU A 182 0.23 -9.77 -6.73
CA LEU A 182 0.68 -9.15 -5.48
C LEU A 182 0.56 -7.63 -5.55
N SER A 183 0.91 -7.02 -6.70
CA SER A 183 0.78 -5.58 -6.92
C SER A 183 -0.67 -5.12 -6.81
N GLU A 184 -1.63 -5.87 -7.38
CA GLU A 184 -3.06 -5.59 -7.23
C GLU A 184 -3.51 -5.71 -5.77
N ALA A 185 -2.99 -6.69 -5.02
CA ALA A 185 -3.27 -6.81 -3.60
C ALA A 185 -2.74 -5.59 -2.81
N TYR A 186 -1.56 -5.08 -3.16
CA TYR A 186 -1.01 -3.85 -2.60
C TYR A 186 -1.91 -2.63 -2.88
N ILE A 187 -2.42 -2.47 -4.11
CA ILE A 187 -3.34 -1.36 -4.43
C ILE A 187 -4.64 -1.48 -3.64
N LYS A 188 -5.19 -2.68 -3.50
CA LYS A 188 -6.42 -2.90 -2.74
C LYS A 188 -6.23 -2.49 -1.27
N VAL A 189 -5.14 -2.91 -0.65
CA VAL A 189 -4.79 -2.54 0.73
C VAL A 189 -4.51 -1.03 0.87
N TYR A 190 -3.78 -0.43 -0.08
CA TYR A 190 -3.56 1.01 -0.11
C TYR A 190 -4.88 1.78 -0.11
N THR A 191 -5.84 1.34 -0.93
CA THR A 191 -7.17 1.95 -1.04
C THR A 191 -7.91 1.92 0.30
N LEU A 192 -7.84 0.80 1.02
CA LEU A 192 -8.41 0.68 2.36
C LEU A 192 -7.78 1.66 3.35
N TYR A 193 -6.44 1.75 3.40
CA TYR A 193 -5.79 2.74 4.26
C TYR A 193 -6.11 4.18 3.88
N ALA A 194 -6.25 4.48 2.58
CA ALA A 194 -6.63 5.80 2.11
C ALA A 194 -8.03 6.21 2.58
N GLN A 195 -8.99 5.27 2.60
CA GLN A 195 -10.37 5.50 3.09
C GLN A 195 -10.42 5.81 4.58
N LEU A 196 -9.49 5.30 5.38
CA LEU A 196 -9.39 5.57 6.83
C LEU A 196 -8.83 6.96 7.16
N GLY A 197 -8.38 7.71 6.14
CA GLY A 197 -7.93 9.08 6.26
C GLY A 197 -6.55 9.24 6.90
N SER A 198 -6.24 10.46 7.32
CA SER A 198 -4.88 10.89 7.68
C SER A 198 -4.25 10.12 8.84
N LYS A 199 -5.07 9.53 9.73
CA LYS A 199 -4.59 8.71 10.86
C LYS A 199 -3.83 7.46 10.42
N ARG A 200 -4.07 6.98 9.18
CA ARG A 200 -3.42 5.80 8.60
C ARG A 200 -2.40 6.13 7.51
N ASN A 201 -1.99 7.40 7.38
CA ASN A 201 -0.99 7.82 6.39
C ASN A 201 0.33 7.04 6.50
N ALA A 202 0.80 6.78 7.73
CA ALA A 202 2.02 5.99 7.93
C ALA A 202 1.88 4.55 7.37
N SER A 203 0.79 3.85 7.70
CA SER A 203 0.51 2.49 7.17
C SER A 203 0.36 2.51 5.64
N LYS A 204 -0.30 3.53 5.10
CA LYS A 204 -0.48 3.75 3.67
C LYS A 204 0.86 3.91 2.93
N TRP A 205 1.73 4.81 3.40
CA TRP A 205 3.04 5.04 2.78
C TRP A 205 3.99 3.85 2.96
N TYR A 206 3.92 3.18 4.11
CA TYR A 206 4.65 1.93 4.33
C TYR A 206 4.23 0.85 3.33
N THR A 207 2.93 0.71 3.08
CA THR A 207 2.37 -0.22 2.09
C THR A 207 2.91 0.06 0.69
N LEU A 208 2.88 1.31 0.25
CA LEU A 208 3.44 1.72 -1.05
C LEU A 208 4.96 1.51 -1.13
N GLY A 209 5.70 1.78 -0.05
CA GLY A 209 7.14 1.56 0.01
C GLY A 209 7.52 0.07 -0.12
N LEU A 210 6.70 -0.84 0.43
CA LEU A 210 6.86 -2.27 0.22
C LEU A 210 6.49 -2.70 -1.21
N ALA A 211 5.47 -2.08 -1.81
CA ALA A 211 5.06 -2.38 -3.18
C ALA A 211 6.20 -2.14 -4.19
N LEU A 212 7.00 -1.09 -4.01
CA LEU A 212 8.20 -0.82 -4.82
C LEU A 212 9.28 -1.91 -4.75
N ARG A 213 9.26 -2.77 -3.72
CA ARG A 213 10.17 -3.93 -3.63
C ARG A 213 9.68 -5.13 -4.45
N VAL A 214 8.38 -5.18 -4.73
CA VAL A 214 7.75 -6.20 -5.58
C VAL A 214 7.87 -5.80 -7.04
N GLU A 215 7.49 -4.56 -7.34
CA GLU A 215 7.48 -4.00 -8.69
C GLU A 215 8.18 -2.63 -8.65
N PRO A 216 9.43 -2.52 -9.13
CA PRO A 216 10.16 -1.25 -9.13
C PRO A 216 9.45 -0.13 -9.92
N ARG A 217 8.62 -0.50 -10.91
CA ARG A 217 7.84 0.43 -11.72
C ARG A 217 6.40 0.64 -11.19
N PHE A 218 6.16 0.35 -9.92
CA PHE A 218 4.80 0.32 -9.35
C PHE A 218 4.07 1.66 -9.53
N PHE A 219 4.76 2.79 -9.34
CA PHE A 219 4.16 4.11 -9.48
C PHE A 219 3.93 4.52 -10.92
N GLU A 220 4.66 3.97 -11.89
CA GLU A 220 4.42 4.19 -13.31
C GLU A 220 3.22 3.36 -13.81
N ILE A 221 3.05 2.15 -13.27
CA ILE A 221 1.98 1.23 -13.67
C ILE A 221 0.64 1.61 -13.04
N TYR A 222 0.63 2.03 -11.77
CA TYR A 222 -0.60 2.29 -11.00
C TYR A 222 -0.79 3.76 -10.63
N ALA A 223 -0.18 4.68 -11.39
CA ALA A 223 -0.21 6.13 -11.12
C ALA A 223 -1.64 6.69 -10.99
N ASP A 224 -2.56 6.19 -11.81
CA ASP A 224 -3.96 6.58 -11.88
C ASP A 224 -4.80 6.13 -10.67
N ARG A 225 -4.28 5.19 -9.88
CA ARG A 225 -4.96 4.57 -8.72
C ARG A 225 -4.37 5.01 -7.38
N ILE A 226 -3.35 5.87 -7.37
CA ILE A 226 -2.65 6.33 -6.17
C ILE A 226 -2.68 7.85 -6.15
N ASP A 227 -2.99 8.44 -4.99
CA ASP A 227 -2.91 9.89 -4.82
C ASP A 227 -1.47 10.39 -5.13
N PRO A 228 -1.28 11.33 -6.08
CA PRO A 228 0.04 11.83 -6.43
C PRO A 228 0.86 12.35 -5.24
N ARG A 229 0.19 12.86 -4.19
CA ARG A 229 0.84 13.33 -2.95
C ARG A 229 1.46 12.19 -2.15
N ASP A 230 0.82 11.01 -2.16
CA ASP A 230 1.35 9.82 -1.50
C ASP A 230 2.55 9.26 -2.27
N ILE A 231 2.51 9.29 -3.61
CA ILE A 231 3.65 8.92 -4.46
C ILE A 231 4.86 9.78 -4.12
N GLU A 232 4.69 11.10 -4.09
CA GLU A 232 5.77 12.05 -3.80
C GLU A 232 6.32 11.85 -2.38
N MET A 233 5.44 11.65 -1.40
CA MET A 233 5.85 11.36 -0.02
C MET A 233 6.74 10.12 0.05
N VAL A 234 6.35 9.01 -0.59
CA VAL A 234 7.12 7.76 -0.57
C VAL A 234 8.46 7.91 -1.29
N ARG A 235 8.50 8.66 -2.41
CA ARG A 235 9.76 8.99 -3.10
C ARG A 235 10.70 9.78 -2.20
N SER A 236 10.20 10.80 -1.50
CA SER A 236 10.99 11.58 -0.55
C SER A 236 11.54 10.73 0.59
N LEU A 237 10.73 9.85 1.18
CA LEU A 237 11.16 8.92 2.24
C LEU A 237 12.27 7.97 1.76
N ASN A 238 12.14 7.42 0.56
CA ASN A 238 13.16 6.55 -0.02
C ASN A 238 14.46 7.30 -0.33
N GLN A 239 14.38 8.54 -0.85
CA GLN A 239 15.56 9.36 -1.09
C GLN A 239 16.31 9.67 0.22
N GLN A 240 15.58 10.04 1.27
CA GLN A 240 16.16 10.27 2.60
C GLN A 240 16.82 9.01 3.16
N ALA A 241 16.17 7.85 3.06
CA ALA A 241 16.72 6.58 3.52
C ALA A 241 18.00 6.19 2.77
N ASN A 242 18.10 6.49 1.47
CA ASN A 242 19.29 6.25 0.67
C ASN A 242 20.43 7.23 1.01
N ALA A 243 20.13 8.47 1.37
CA ALA A 243 21.13 9.46 1.76
C ALA A 243 21.80 9.14 3.11
N LEU A 244 21.17 8.31 3.94
CA LEU A 244 21.68 7.88 5.25
C LEU A 244 22.52 6.59 5.22
N ARG A 245 22.61 5.92 4.06
CA ARG A 245 23.40 4.69 3.87
C ARG A 245 24.78 5.01 3.33
#